data_AF-A0A957GWG0-F1
#
_entry.id   AF-A0A957GWG0-F1
#
_cell.length_a   1.000
_cell.length_b   1.000
_cell.length_c   1.000
_cell.angle_alpha   90.00
_cell.angle_beta   90.00
_cell.angle_gamma   90.00
#
_symmetry.space_group_name_H-M   'P 1'
#
loop_
_entity.id
_entity.type
_entity.pdbx_description
1 polymer ?
#
loop_
_entity_poly.entity_id
_entity_poly.type
_entity_poly.pdbx_seq_one_letter_code
_entity_poly.pdbx_strand_id
1 'polypeptide(L)'
;KTPRSPDGKQIWLLPRAGDEPTNLTNRPEVHFGVAGWSKNGRYLTFQGYELARPGAEPTVWLYDTATRELRSLITPGTQPAWVP
;
A
#
# COMPACT_ATOMS: atom_id res chain seq x y z
N LYS A 1 24.23 2.01 -18.83
CA LYS A 1 22.89 2.44 -18.36
C LYS A 1 22.32 1.30 -17.53
N THR A 2 22.29 1.43 -16.20
CA THR A 2 21.71 0.40 -15.32
C THR A 2 20.21 0.29 -15.61
N PRO A 3 19.62 -0.90 -15.76
CA PRO A 3 18.18 -1.02 -15.95
C PRO A 3 17.48 -0.43 -14.73
N ARG A 4 16.57 0.52 -14.94
CA ARG A 4 15.68 0.98 -13.89
C ARG A 4 14.73 -0.19 -13.58
N SER A 5 14.79 -0.72 -12.36
CA SER A 5 13.74 -1.63 -11.86
C SER A 5 12.37 -0.99 -12.13
N PRO A 6 11.34 -1.74 -12.51
CA PRO A 6 10.01 -1.15 -12.65
C PRO A 6 9.58 -0.65 -11.26
N ASP A 7 9.67 0.65 -11.04
CA ASP A 7 9.26 1.26 -9.77
C ASP A 7 7.73 1.24 -9.71
N GLY A 8 7.17 0.31 -8.94
CA GLY A 8 5.73 0.24 -8.68
C GLY A 8 5.21 1.52 -8.01
N LYS A 9 3.93 1.85 -8.23
CA LYS A 9 3.30 2.95 -7.51
C LYS A 9 3.31 2.66 -6.01
N GLN A 10 3.63 3.67 -5.21
CA GLN A 10 3.74 3.57 -3.75
C GLN A 10 2.65 4.40 -3.07
N ILE A 11 2.29 4.05 -1.83
CA ILE A 11 1.35 4.83 -1.01
C ILE A 11 2.14 5.82 -0.15
N TRP A 12 1.80 7.11 -0.29
CA TRP A 12 2.39 8.20 0.49
C TRP A 12 1.34 8.83 1.39
N LEU A 13 1.74 9.14 2.62
CA LEU A 13 0.93 9.90 3.57
C LEU A 13 1.38 11.36 3.53
N LEU A 14 0.46 12.25 3.21
CA LEU A 14 0.67 13.69 3.27
C LEU A 14 0.03 14.25 4.56
N PRO A 15 0.85 14.79 5.49
CA PRO A 15 0.33 15.45 6.68
C PRO A 15 -0.46 16.72 6.33
N ARG A 16 -1.58 16.96 7.04
CA ARG A 16 -2.42 18.17 6.81
C ARG A 16 -1.71 19.47 7.17
N ALA A 17 -0.75 19.43 8.09
CA ALA A 17 -0.03 20.60 8.58
C ALA A 17 1.05 21.11 7.61
N GLY A 18 1.22 20.47 6.45
CA GLY A 18 2.25 20.85 5.47
C GLY A 18 3.63 20.25 5.75
N ASP A 19 3.72 19.28 6.67
CA ASP A 19 4.95 18.52 6.91
C ASP A 19 5.32 17.63 5.70
N GLU A 20 6.56 17.14 5.70
CA GLU A 20 7.11 16.26 4.67
C GLU A 20 6.24 14.98 4.45
N PRO A 21 5.96 14.61 3.19
CA PRO A 21 5.29 13.36 2.86
C PRO A 21 6.07 12.14 3.36
N THR A 22 5.38 11.15 3.90
CA THR A 22 5.98 9.88 4.36
C THR A 22 5.59 8.74 3.43
N ASN A 23 6.58 7.99 2.89
CA ASN A 23 6.32 6.77 2.13
C ASN A 23 5.89 5.64 3.09
N LEU A 24 4.67 5.15 2.98
CA LEU A 24 4.14 4.10 3.86
C LEU A 24 4.54 2.69 3.41
N THR A 25 4.78 2.51 2.11
CA THR A 25 4.97 1.17 1.54
C THR A 25 6.41 0.84 1.25
N ASN A 26 7.18 1.77 0.68
CA ASN A 26 8.62 1.63 0.37
C ASN A 26 9.02 0.24 -0.19
N ARG A 27 8.21 -0.31 -1.10
CA ARG A 27 8.43 -1.62 -1.72
C ARG A 27 8.34 -1.48 -3.24
N PRO A 28 9.43 -1.09 -3.91
CA PRO A 28 9.42 -0.78 -5.35
C PRO A 28 9.04 -1.98 -6.22
N GLU A 29 9.25 -3.20 -5.72
CA GLU A 29 8.85 -4.46 -6.37
C GLU A 29 7.34 -4.71 -6.36
N VAL A 30 6.57 -3.93 -5.59
CA VAL A 30 5.10 -4.03 -5.49
C VAL A 30 4.46 -2.76 -6.05
N HIS A 31 3.49 -2.94 -6.94
CA HIS A 31 2.63 -1.86 -7.40
C HIS A 31 1.40 -1.75 -6.50
N PHE A 32 1.33 -0.69 -5.69
CA PHE A 32 0.19 -0.39 -4.85
C PHE A 32 -0.82 0.53 -5.55
N GLY A 33 -2.09 0.39 -5.20
CA GLY A 33 -3.20 1.11 -5.82
C GLY A 33 -4.33 1.41 -4.85
N VAL A 34 -5.55 1.03 -5.24
CA VAL A 34 -6.81 1.27 -4.51
C VAL A 34 -6.59 1.22 -3.01
N ALA A 35 -6.79 2.35 -2.33
CA ALA A 35 -6.56 2.53 -0.91
C ALA A 35 -7.80 3.08 -0.22
N GLY A 36 -7.98 2.76 1.06
CA GLY A 36 -9.10 3.23 1.87
C GLY A 36 -8.73 3.31 3.34
N TRP A 37 -9.19 4.37 4.00
CA TRP A 37 -9.00 4.59 5.44
C TRP A 37 -10.12 3.95 6.25
N SER A 38 -9.77 3.36 7.40
CA SER A 38 -10.76 3.05 8.43
C SER A 38 -11.36 4.34 8.97
N LYS A 39 -12.61 4.26 9.44
CA LYS A 39 -13.36 5.43 9.96
C LYS A 39 -12.62 6.19 11.07
N ASN A 40 -11.87 5.49 11.90
CA ASN A 40 -11.09 6.07 13.00
C ASN A 40 -9.68 6.51 12.60
N GLY A 41 -9.27 6.37 11.33
CA GLY A 41 -7.94 6.75 10.84
C GLY A 41 -6.79 5.88 11.35
N ARG A 42 -7.07 4.80 12.10
CA ARG A 42 -6.01 3.91 12.60
C ARG A 42 -5.44 3.03 11.49
N TYR A 43 -6.25 2.65 10.52
CA TYR A 43 -5.87 1.68 9.50
C TYR A 43 -6.04 2.23 8.10
N LEU A 44 -5.13 1.83 7.21
CA LEU A 44 -5.33 1.92 5.76
C LEU A 44 -5.28 0.53 5.18
N THR A 45 -6.21 0.22 4.31
CA THR A 45 -6.10 -0.92 3.40
C THR A 45 -5.68 -0.45 2.03
N PHE A 46 -4.87 -1.24 1.33
CA PHE A 46 -4.58 -0.99 -0.08
C PHE A 46 -4.30 -2.27 -0.85
N GLN A 47 -4.62 -2.26 -2.13
CA GLN A 47 -4.33 -3.36 -3.05
C GLN A 47 -2.89 -3.27 -3.56
N GLY A 48 -2.18 -4.39 -3.64
CA GLY A 48 -0.81 -4.50 -4.16
C GLY A 48 -0.61 -5.68 -5.12
N TYR A 49 0.28 -5.51 -6.10
CA TYR A 49 0.68 -6.53 -7.07
C TYR A 49 2.20 -6.64 -7.16
N GLU A 50 2.75 -7.84 -6.98
CA GLU A 50 4.19 -8.11 -7.15
C GLU A 50 4.58 -8.06 -8.63
N LEU A 51 5.47 -7.13 -9.01
CA LEU A 51 5.83 -6.85 -10.40
C LEU A 51 6.77 -7.90 -10.99
N ALA A 52 7.60 -8.52 -10.17
CA ALA A 52 8.61 -9.49 -10.61
C ALA A 52 8.05 -10.90 -10.88
N ARG A 53 6.75 -11.13 -10.59
CA ARG A 53 6.14 -12.46 -10.63
C ARG A 53 4.98 -12.48 -11.62
N PRO A 54 5.16 -13.08 -12.82
CA PRO A 54 4.06 -13.33 -13.75
C PRO A 54 2.95 -14.14 -13.06
N GLY A 55 1.71 -13.69 -13.18
CA GLY A 55 0.56 -14.35 -12.54
C GLY A 55 0.48 -14.15 -11.02
N ALA A 56 1.21 -13.20 -10.43
CA ALA A 56 1.05 -12.87 -9.02
C ALA A 56 -0.40 -12.49 -8.70
N GLU A 57 -0.95 -13.15 -7.68
CA GLU A 57 -2.26 -12.81 -7.16
C GLU A 57 -2.21 -11.44 -6.46
N PRO A 58 -3.26 -10.62 -6.60
CA PRO A 58 -3.39 -9.38 -5.87
C PRO A 58 -3.47 -9.65 -4.37
N THR A 59 -2.85 -8.78 -3.59
CA THR A 59 -2.88 -8.82 -2.13
C THR A 59 -3.54 -7.57 -1.60
N VAL A 60 -4.45 -7.71 -0.63
CA VAL A 60 -4.84 -6.58 0.22
C VAL A 60 -3.84 -6.49 1.37
N TRP A 61 -3.26 -5.32 1.52
CA TRP A 61 -2.34 -4.95 2.59
C TRP A 61 -3.06 -4.09 3.61
N LEU A 62 -2.59 -4.13 4.85
CA LEU A 62 -3.03 -3.28 5.94
C LEU A 62 -1.83 -2.53 6.51
N TYR A 63 -1.98 -1.22 6.66
CA TYR A 63 -1.06 -0.37 7.42
C TYR A 63 -1.74 0.09 8.72
N ASP A 64 -1.11 -0.11 9.87
CA ASP A 64 -1.53 0.44 11.17
C ASP A 64 -0.74 1.72 11.45
N THR A 65 -1.42 2.88 11.51
CA THR A 65 -0.78 4.18 11.73
C THR A 65 -0.22 4.35 13.13
N ALA A 66 -0.72 3.61 14.12
CA ALA A 66 -0.25 3.67 15.49
C ALA A 66 1.10 2.95 15.65
N THR A 67 1.27 1.80 14.99
CA THR A 67 2.49 0.99 15.08
C THR A 67 3.45 1.20 13.92
N ARG A 68 3.00 1.86 12.85
CA ARG A 68 3.70 2.00 11.56
C ARG A 68 4.00 0.65 10.89
N GLU A 69 3.20 -0.36 11.20
CA GLU A 69 3.37 -1.71 10.67
C GLU A 69 2.63 -1.86 9.34
N LEU A 70 3.33 -2.40 8.34
CA LEU A 70 2.76 -2.84 7.08
C LEU A 70 2.71 -4.36 7.04
N ARG A 71 1.52 -4.95 6.84
CA ARG A 71 1.36 -6.40 6.68
C ARG A 71 0.43 -6.79 5.54
N SER A 72 0.68 -7.97 4.97
CA SER A 72 -0.29 -8.64 4.10
C SER A 72 -1.51 -9.03 4.94
N LEU A 73 -2.71 -8.69 4.48
CA LEU A 73 -3.96 -9.04 5.15
C LEU A 73 -4.61 -10.25 4.51
N ILE A 74 -4.71 -10.28 3.17
CA ILE A 74 -5.32 -11.39 2.42
C ILE A 74 -4.79 -11.49 0.98
N THR A 75 -4.61 -12.73 0.53
CA THR A 75 -4.21 -13.12 -0.84
C THR A 75 -4.97 -14.39 -1.24
N PRO A 76 -5.67 -14.44 -2.40
CA PRO A 76 -5.93 -13.32 -3.30
C PRO A 76 -6.93 -12.33 -2.69
N GLY A 77 -6.79 -11.04 -2.98
CA GLY A 77 -7.74 -10.02 -2.57
C GLY A 77 -7.63 -8.72 -3.36
N THR A 78 -8.77 -8.15 -3.75
CA THR A 78 -8.86 -6.89 -4.52
C THR A 78 -9.87 -5.93 -3.90
N GLN A 79 -9.82 -4.67 -4.33
CA GLN A 79 -10.84 -3.64 -4.05
C GLN A 79 -11.25 -3.57 -2.57
N PRO A 80 -10.31 -3.36 -1.65
CA PRO A 80 -10.65 -3.28 -0.24
C PRO A 80 -11.57 -2.09 0.04
N ALA A 81 -12.59 -2.31 0.85
CA ALA A 81 -13.52 -1.29 1.31
C ALA A 81 -13.78 -1.45 2.82
N TRP A 82 -13.90 -0.32 3.51
CA TRP A 82 -14.34 -0.29 4.90
C TRP A 82 -15.86 -0.15 4.94
N VAL A 83 -16.52 -1.00 5.72
CA VAL A 83 -17.96 -0.90 5.99
C VAL A 83 -18.22 -0.05 7.25
N PRO A 84 -19.34 0.70 7.32
CA PRO A 84 -19.66 1.59 8.43
C PRO A 84 -19.82 0.94 9.81
#